data_AF-A0A9D8SV37-F1
#
_entry.id   AF-A0A9D8SV37-F1
#
_cell.length_a   1.000
_cell.length_b   1.000
_cell.length_c   1.000
_cell.angle_alpha   90.00
_cell.angle_beta   90.00
_cell.angle_gamma   90.00
#
_symmetry.space_group_name_H-M   'P 1'
#
loop_
_entity.id
_entity.type
_entity.pdbx_description
1 polymer ?
#
loop_
_entity_poly.entity_id
_entity_poly.type
_entity_poly.pdbx_seq_one_letter_code
_entity_poly.pdbx_strand_id
1 'polypeptide(L)'
;MRRFFAMIALAAVAFVSCEPTEGPNEVNPNLKIKLTSQSVMNFEAAGGEGVITYEFEDLSATRANIAEAATAVAWIEELSASEGKVTFNVAANDGETERSATIKVSYGEYSFMVMVKQSGTKHADVEFTATHLGGTYWGKYINTKGFNYFVILGDQRADHYQSKQDGATEYRFDIYSDVASSFNSVHRIPVGTYKLDHSRSGNPGTIDAYKDNSYIFTPQYTTTAFADATLVVTEDSIVADITFFDGTLHHVEYHGSTIMEDYIQNTYADVSPVSQYTEDITFNVTNGHINARYRGDHLGTGYDVWFIDMVANISPYNGEYLIFDLLVPKELGGFSNLDGIVGEYKFHDENTSDYAYTIPVGRLRDDSLQLHAWYLWCQQSQVDMSQAAPMTAGTVKVTKNGTNDYTFEIDSADDNGNRIVGTFQGTILDYQDQSCE
;
A
#
# COMPACT_ATOMS: atom_id res chain seq x y z
N MET A 1 76.67 -36.83 -63.82
CA MET A 1 75.97 -36.43 -65.07
C MET A 1 75.16 -35.16 -64.78
N ARG A 2 75.13 -34.19 -65.72
CA ARG A 2 74.34 -32.92 -65.69
C ARG A 2 74.66 -32.00 -64.47
N ARG A 3 75.32 -30.82 -64.56
CA ARG A 3 75.03 -29.57 -65.34
C ARG A 3 73.57 -29.12 -65.12
N PHE A 4 73.17 -27.90 -64.76
CA PHE A 4 73.77 -26.55 -64.62
C PHE A 4 72.95 -25.77 -63.52
N PHE A 5 73.12 -24.48 -63.15
CA PHE A 5 73.91 -23.36 -63.71
C PHE A 5 74.61 -22.50 -62.61
N ALA A 6 74.21 -21.23 -62.40
CA ALA A 6 74.83 -20.15 -61.59
C ALA A 6 73.90 -18.90 -61.52
N MET A 7 74.28 -17.88 -60.72
CA MET A 7 73.77 -16.47 -60.68
C MET A 7 72.41 -16.21 -59.96
N ILE A 8 72.14 -15.09 -59.25
CA ILE A 8 72.93 -13.87 -58.92
C ILE A 8 72.37 -13.10 -57.68
N ALA A 9 73.24 -12.33 -57.01
CA ALA A 9 73.05 -11.09 -56.19
C ALA A 9 71.91 -10.91 -55.14
N LEU A 10 72.36 -10.67 -53.89
CA LEU A 10 72.30 -9.38 -53.14
C LEU A 10 70.96 -8.61 -53.00
N ALA A 11 70.43 -8.56 -51.76
CA ALA A 11 69.78 -7.37 -51.19
C ALA A 11 69.76 -7.46 -49.63
N ALA A 12 69.72 -6.31 -48.95
CA ALA A 12 69.87 -6.21 -47.50
C ALA A 12 68.59 -6.52 -46.70
N VAL A 13 68.74 -6.99 -45.45
CA VAL A 13 67.76 -6.81 -44.37
C VAL A 13 68.51 -6.32 -43.12
N ALA A 14 67.89 -5.41 -42.38
CA ALA A 14 68.51 -4.64 -41.30
C ALA A 14 68.72 -5.46 -40.01
N PHE A 15 69.56 -4.91 -39.11
CA PHE A 15 69.48 -5.24 -37.69
C PHE A 15 68.10 -4.83 -37.15
N VAL A 16 67.40 -5.77 -36.54
CA VAL A 16 66.37 -5.48 -35.53
C VAL A 16 66.74 -6.29 -34.29
N SER A 17 66.85 -5.59 -33.17
CA SER A 17 67.08 -6.20 -31.86
C SER A 17 65.94 -7.14 -31.51
N CYS A 18 66.25 -8.32 -30.95
CA CYS A 18 65.24 -9.05 -30.17
C CYS A 18 65.01 -8.30 -28.86
N GLU A 19 64.11 -7.32 -28.87
CA GLU A 19 63.33 -7.04 -27.67
C GLU A 19 62.42 -8.25 -27.40
N PRO A 20 62.29 -8.72 -26.15
CA PRO A 20 61.29 -9.72 -25.82
C PRO A 20 59.92 -9.10 -26.06
N THR A 21 59.12 -9.70 -26.95
CA THR A 21 57.71 -9.35 -27.08
C THR A 21 56.99 -9.73 -25.80
N GLU A 22 56.74 -8.75 -24.93
CA GLU A 22 55.83 -8.89 -23.79
C GLU A 22 54.48 -9.43 -24.30
N GLY A 23 54.01 -10.51 -23.67
CA GLY A 23 52.68 -11.05 -23.97
C GLY A 23 51.57 -10.17 -23.39
N PRO A 24 50.31 -10.33 -23.83
CA PRO A 24 49.20 -9.47 -23.38
C PRO A 24 48.88 -9.52 -21.88
N ASN A 25 49.44 -10.48 -21.13
CA ASN A 25 49.05 -10.85 -19.77
C ASN A 25 50.22 -10.80 -18.76
N GLU A 26 51.24 -9.96 -18.93
CA GLU A 26 52.21 -9.74 -17.85
C GLU A 26 51.57 -8.94 -16.70
N VAL A 27 51.44 -9.61 -15.54
CA VAL A 27 50.94 -9.04 -14.28
C VAL A 27 51.92 -7.99 -13.77
N ASN A 28 51.46 -6.79 -13.44
CA ASN A 28 52.28 -5.79 -12.77
C ASN A 28 52.42 -6.13 -11.28
N PRO A 29 53.60 -6.55 -10.77
CA PRO A 29 53.76 -7.02 -9.39
C PRO A 29 53.57 -5.93 -8.33
N ASN A 30 53.60 -4.65 -8.73
CA ASN A 30 53.39 -3.52 -7.81
C ASN A 30 51.92 -3.07 -7.72
N LEU A 31 51.04 -3.60 -8.58
CA LEU A 31 49.65 -3.15 -8.66
C LEU A 31 48.76 -3.93 -7.68
N LYS A 32 48.12 -3.20 -6.76
CA LYS A 32 47.23 -3.76 -5.73
C LYS A 32 45.77 -3.64 -6.13
N ILE A 33 44.97 -4.63 -5.73
CA ILE A 33 43.51 -4.59 -5.82
C ILE A 33 42.88 -4.33 -4.45
N LYS A 34 41.81 -3.53 -4.44
CA LYS A 34 41.03 -3.17 -3.26
C LYS A 34 39.55 -3.38 -3.52
N LEU A 35 38.88 -4.14 -2.66
CA LEU A 35 37.43 -4.33 -2.68
C LEU A 35 36.70 -2.99 -2.45
N THR A 36 35.71 -2.69 -3.28
CA THR A 36 34.84 -1.51 -3.14
C THR A 36 33.36 -1.84 -2.90
N SER A 37 32.92 -3.06 -3.23
CA SER A 37 31.61 -3.59 -2.85
C SER A 37 31.62 -4.15 -1.41
N GLN A 38 30.47 -4.66 -0.94
CA GLN A 38 30.39 -5.36 0.35
C GLN A 38 31.22 -6.66 0.34
N SER A 39 31.79 -7.02 1.49
CA SER A 39 32.55 -8.27 1.70
C SER A 39 31.68 -9.48 2.05
N VAL A 40 30.38 -9.25 2.28
CA VAL A 40 29.36 -10.28 2.47
C VAL A 40 28.18 -9.91 1.58
N MET A 41 27.66 -10.86 0.81
CA MET A 41 26.47 -10.73 -0.03
C MET A 41 25.48 -11.81 0.37
N ASN A 42 24.21 -11.43 0.56
CA ASN A 42 23.14 -12.34 0.96
C ASN A 42 22.14 -12.50 -0.19
N PHE A 43 21.72 -13.73 -0.43
CA PHE A 43 20.77 -14.13 -1.46
C PHE A 43 19.66 -14.99 -0.83
N GLU A 44 18.45 -14.90 -1.37
CA GLU A 44 17.38 -15.82 -0.98
C GLU A 44 17.51 -17.18 -1.67
N ALA A 45 16.67 -18.14 -1.27
CA ALA A 45 16.69 -19.50 -1.80
C ALA A 45 16.61 -19.55 -3.34
N ALA A 46 15.88 -18.64 -3.98
CA ALA A 46 15.79 -18.54 -5.44
C ALA A 46 17.13 -18.20 -6.14
N GLY A 47 18.08 -17.59 -5.43
CA GLY A 47 19.35 -17.14 -6.01
C GLY A 47 19.25 -15.79 -6.75
N GLY A 48 20.10 -15.58 -7.76
CA GLY A 48 20.12 -14.36 -8.58
C GLY A 48 21.53 -13.80 -8.86
N GLU A 49 21.59 -12.69 -9.60
CA GLU A 49 22.84 -12.07 -10.04
C GLU A 49 23.60 -11.35 -8.91
N GLY A 50 24.92 -11.51 -8.89
CA GLY A 50 25.83 -10.85 -7.95
C GLY A 50 26.95 -10.08 -8.66
N VAL A 51 27.35 -8.93 -8.09
CA VAL A 51 28.42 -8.07 -8.63
C VAL A 51 29.37 -7.66 -7.52
N ILE A 52 30.64 -8.09 -7.62
CA ILE A 52 31.75 -7.61 -6.80
C ILE A 52 32.44 -6.48 -7.56
N THR A 53 32.64 -5.33 -6.93
CA THR A 53 33.42 -4.22 -7.51
C THR A 53 34.74 -4.06 -6.78
N TYR A 54 35.78 -3.70 -7.52
CA TYR A 54 37.12 -3.49 -6.99
C TYR A 54 37.85 -2.40 -7.78
N GLU A 55 38.82 -1.76 -7.14
CA GLU A 55 39.69 -0.75 -7.75
C GLU A 55 41.15 -1.20 -7.69
N PHE A 56 41.95 -0.69 -8.62
CA PHE A 56 43.41 -0.81 -8.56
C PHE A 56 43.99 0.43 -7.87
N GLU A 57 44.89 0.25 -6.90
CA GLU A 57 45.40 1.37 -6.08
C GLU A 57 46.35 2.31 -6.84
N ASP A 58 46.82 1.95 -8.04
CA ASP A 58 47.67 2.79 -8.90
C ASP A 58 47.24 2.68 -10.38
N LEU A 59 46.44 3.66 -10.84
CA LEU A 59 45.91 3.72 -12.20
C LEU A 59 46.92 4.22 -13.25
N SER A 60 48.21 4.35 -12.93
CA SER A 60 49.23 4.82 -13.90
C SER A 60 49.52 3.83 -15.04
N ALA A 61 49.06 2.59 -14.93
CA ALA A 61 49.21 1.56 -15.96
C ALA A 61 48.15 1.70 -17.07
N THR A 62 48.56 2.08 -18.28
CA THR A 62 47.69 2.21 -19.48
C THR A 62 47.30 0.86 -20.12
N ARG A 63 47.07 -0.19 -19.32
CA ARG A 63 46.66 -1.53 -19.76
C ARG A 63 45.37 -1.91 -19.03
N ALA A 64 44.45 -2.59 -19.73
CA ALA A 64 43.25 -3.14 -19.12
C ALA A 64 43.65 -4.25 -18.13
N ASN A 65 43.58 -3.95 -16.83
CA ASN A 65 43.90 -4.91 -15.78
C ASN A 65 42.63 -5.66 -15.40
N ILE A 66 42.67 -6.99 -15.51
CA ILE A 66 41.55 -7.88 -15.15
C ILE A 66 42.05 -8.79 -14.02
N ALA A 67 41.37 -8.77 -12.88
CA ALA A 67 41.62 -9.71 -11.80
C ALA A 67 41.07 -11.11 -12.14
N GLU A 68 41.67 -12.16 -11.59
CA GLU A 68 41.12 -13.51 -11.64
C GLU A 68 40.08 -13.70 -10.53
N ALA A 69 38.98 -14.40 -10.83
CA ALA A 69 37.96 -14.76 -9.86
C ALA A 69 37.82 -16.29 -9.78
N ALA A 70 37.74 -16.84 -8.56
CA ALA A 70 37.59 -18.27 -8.34
C ALA A 70 36.64 -18.56 -7.16
N THR A 71 35.89 -19.65 -7.28
CA THR A 71 35.01 -20.21 -6.25
C THR A 71 35.22 -21.72 -6.17
N ALA A 72 34.95 -22.32 -5.01
CA ALA A 72 35.07 -23.76 -4.78
C ALA A 72 33.75 -24.53 -4.92
N VAL A 73 32.63 -23.83 -5.19
CA VAL A 73 31.29 -24.41 -5.28
C VAL A 73 30.69 -24.24 -6.67
N ALA A 74 29.91 -25.22 -7.11
CA ALA A 74 29.26 -25.21 -8.43
C ALA A 74 28.02 -24.31 -8.50
N TRP A 75 27.37 -24.00 -7.38
CA TRP A 75 26.16 -23.17 -7.33
C TRP A 75 26.41 -21.66 -7.47
N ILE A 76 27.68 -21.25 -7.59
CA ILE A 76 28.07 -19.91 -8.05
C ILE A 76 28.51 -20.09 -9.51
N GLU A 77 27.59 -19.72 -10.40
CA GLU A 77 27.67 -19.94 -11.83
C GLU A 77 28.08 -18.65 -12.56
N GLU A 78 28.39 -18.77 -13.86
CA GLU A 78 28.71 -17.64 -14.76
C GLU A 78 29.78 -16.65 -14.23
N LEU A 79 30.66 -17.12 -13.33
CA LEU A 79 31.69 -16.31 -12.69
C LEU A 79 32.66 -15.74 -13.74
N SER A 80 32.56 -14.43 -13.96
CA SER A 80 33.29 -13.71 -15.01
C SER A 80 33.92 -12.45 -14.45
N ALA A 81 35.19 -12.24 -14.74
CA ALA A 81 35.94 -11.06 -14.33
C ALA A 81 36.20 -10.12 -15.51
N SER A 82 36.06 -8.83 -15.24
CA SER A 82 36.36 -7.74 -16.17
C SER A 82 36.99 -6.58 -15.40
N GLU A 83 37.33 -5.50 -16.10
CA GLU A 83 37.96 -4.33 -15.48
C GLU A 83 37.08 -3.76 -14.35
N GLY A 84 37.62 -3.74 -13.13
CA GLY A 84 36.97 -3.21 -11.92
C GLY A 84 35.76 -3.99 -11.39
N LYS A 85 35.34 -5.10 -12.03
CA LYS A 85 34.19 -5.90 -11.55
C LYS A 85 34.30 -7.40 -11.82
N VAL A 86 33.67 -8.18 -10.96
CA VAL A 86 33.40 -9.61 -11.14
C VAL A 86 31.88 -9.81 -11.06
N THR A 87 31.30 -10.46 -12.06
CA THR A 87 29.88 -10.84 -12.10
C THR A 87 29.73 -12.34 -11.93
N PHE A 88 28.64 -12.77 -11.31
CA PHE A 88 28.29 -14.18 -11.13
C PHE A 88 26.78 -14.35 -10.97
N ASN A 89 26.28 -15.56 -11.19
CA ASN A 89 24.92 -15.94 -10.84
C ASN A 89 24.95 -16.89 -9.63
N VAL A 90 24.02 -16.73 -8.70
CA VAL A 90 23.75 -17.69 -7.62
C VAL A 90 22.61 -18.58 -8.07
N ALA A 91 22.87 -19.87 -8.26
CA ALA A 91 21.82 -20.85 -8.57
C ALA A 91 20.86 -21.03 -7.39
N ALA A 92 19.64 -21.52 -7.65
CA ALA A 92 18.67 -21.81 -6.60
C ALA A 92 19.22 -22.82 -5.56
N ASN A 93 18.79 -22.66 -4.31
CA ASN A 93 19.08 -23.56 -3.21
C ASN A 93 17.82 -24.35 -2.85
N ASP A 94 17.68 -25.53 -3.44
CA ASP A 94 16.53 -26.43 -3.23
C ASP A 94 16.57 -27.18 -1.87
N GLY A 95 17.56 -26.91 -1.02
CA GLY A 95 17.69 -27.52 0.30
C GLY A 95 17.31 -26.55 1.43
N GLU A 96 16.68 -27.06 2.49
CA GLU A 96 16.15 -26.29 3.62
C GLU A 96 17.19 -25.52 4.47
N THR A 97 18.48 -25.76 4.26
CA THR A 97 19.57 -25.19 5.07
C THR A 97 20.29 -24.05 4.36
N GLU A 98 20.65 -22.99 5.11
CA GLU A 98 21.55 -21.93 4.62
C GLU A 98 22.86 -22.57 4.10
N ARG A 99 23.29 -22.16 2.91
CA ARG A 99 24.61 -22.48 2.37
C ARG A 99 25.44 -21.22 2.21
N SER A 100 26.74 -21.35 2.37
CA SER A 100 27.67 -20.23 2.14
C SER A 100 28.93 -20.70 1.43
N ALA A 101 29.53 -19.78 0.68
CA ALA A 101 30.77 -19.99 -0.05
C ALA A 101 31.58 -18.68 -0.10
N THR A 102 32.75 -18.74 -0.72
CA THR A 102 33.64 -17.59 -0.84
C THR A 102 34.13 -17.46 -2.28
N ILE A 103 33.96 -16.27 -2.85
CA ILE A 103 34.61 -15.89 -4.11
C ILE A 103 35.94 -15.23 -3.76
N LYS A 104 37.03 -15.82 -4.23
CA LYS A 104 38.37 -15.24 -4.17
C LYS A 104 38.60 -14.40 -5.42
N VAL A 105 38.93 -13.12 -5.24
CA VAL A 105 39.40 -12.25 -6.32
C VAL A 105 40.90 -12.01 -6.15
N SER A 106 41.69 -12.23 -7.19
CA SER A 106 43.16 -12.21 -7.14
C SER A 106 43.76 -11.41 -8.31
N TYR A 107 44.83 -10.66 -8.05
CA TYR A 107 45.67 -10.06 -9.09
C TYR A 107 47.13 -10.13 -8.62
N GLY A 108 47.94 -10.93 -9.31
CA GLY A 108 49.29 -11.27 -8.86
C GLY A 108 49.29 -11.91 -7.46
N GLU A 109 50.11 -11.38 -6.56
CA GLU A 109 50.19 -11.85 -5.17
C GLU A 109 49.04 -11.33 -4.28
N TYR A 110 48.31 -10.30 -4.72
CA TYR A 110 47.22 -9.69 -3.97
C TYR A 110 45.91 -10.44 -4.18
N SER A 111 45.16 -10.66 -3.11
CA SER A 111 43.80 -11.20 -3.21
C SER A 111 42.93 -10.79 -2.02
N PHE A 112 41.62 -10.78 -2.25
CA PHE A 112 40.61 -10.63 -1.20
C PHE A 112 39.50 -11.68 -1.38
N MET A 113 38.65 -11.79 -0.38
CA MET A 113 37.58 -12.78 -0.29
C MET A 113 36.24 -12.06 -0.09
N VAL A 114 35.22 -12.46 -0.85
CA VAL A 114 33.83 -12.05 -0.65
C VAL A 114 33.02 -13.28 -0.26
N MET A 115 32.32 -13.20 0.87
CA MET A 115 31.43 -14.26 1.33
C MET A 115 30.07 -14.14 0.64
N VAL A 116 29.61 -15.24 0.04
CA VAL A 116 28.25 -15.35 -0.50
C VAL A 116 27.47 -16.26 0.43
N LYS A 117 26.36 -15.76 0.98
CA LYS A 117 25.40 -16.49 1.81
C LYS A 117 24.09 -16.64 1.03
N GLN A 118 23.49 -17.82 1.12
CA GLN A 118 22.20 -18.10 0.49
C GLN A 118 21.28 -18.85 1.46
N SER A 119 20.08 -18.31 1.67
CA SER A 119 19.00 -18.96 2.43
C SER A 119 18.69 -20.38 1.90
N GLY A 120 18.18 -21.25 2.76
CA GLY A 120 17.58 -22.52 2.34
C GLY A 120 16.14 -22.35 1.84
N THR A 121 15.62 -23.32 1.07
CA THR A 121 14.18 -23.36 0.75
C THR A 121 13.39 -23.42 2.04
N LYS A 122 12.48 -22.47 2.27
CA LYS A 122 11.42 -22.69 3.25
C LYS A 122 10.29 -23.41 2.53
N HIS A 123 9.99 -24.62 2.97
CA HIS A 123 8.68 -25.24 2.73
C HIS A 123 7.72 -24.76 3.82
N ALA A 124 6.47 -24.47 3.47
CA ALA A 124 5.46 -24.25 4.48
C ALA A 124 5.06 -25.58 5.13
N ASP A 125 4.77 -25.55 6.43
CA ASP A 125 4.14 -26.66 7.14
C ASP A 125 2.68 -26.83 6.66
N VAL A 126 2.05 -25.73 6.21
CA VAL A 126 0.70 -25.69 5.63
C VAL A 126 0.70 -24.86 4.35
N GLU A 127 0.35 -25.52 3.24
CA GLU A 127 -0.01 -24.89 1.97
C GLU A 127 -1.54 -24.72 1.93
N PHE A 128 -2.04 -23.50 1.69
CA PHE A 128 -3.48 -23.20 1.68
C PHE A 128 -3.88 -22.31 0.50
N THR A 129 -4.80 -22.79 -0.33
CA THR A 129 -5.40 -21.97 -1.39
C THR A 129 -6.76 -21.46 -0.93
N ALA A 130 -6.85 -20.15 -0.68
CA ALA A 130 -8.12 -19.47 -0.40
C ALA A 130 -8.99 -19.45 -1.67
N THR A 131 -10.28 -19.71 -1.49
CA THR A 131 -11.31 -19.64 -2.53
C THR A 131 -12.14 -18.36 -2.45
N HIS A 132 -12.09 -17.67 -1.31
CA HIS A 132 -12.81 -16.44 -1.03
C HIS A 132 -11.87 -15.32 -0.58
N LEU A 133 -12.16 -14.13 -1.10
CA LEU A 133 -11.57 -12.85 -0.71
C LEU A 133 -12.70 -11.90 -0.34
N GLY A 134 -12.65 -11.35 0.86
CA GLY A 134 -13.50 -10.25 1.28
C GLY A 134 -12.85 -9.47 2.40
N GLY A 135 -13.56 -8.50 2.98
CA GLY A 135 -12.93 -7.61 3.93
C GLY A 135 -13.70 -6.31 4.15
N THR A 136 -13.01 -5.27 4.58
CA THR A 136 -13.57 -3.94 4.78
C THR A 136 -12.52 -2.87 4.52
N TYR A 137 -12.91 -1.80 3.83
CA TYR A 137 -12.10 -0.59 3.72
C TYR A 137 -12.53 0.44 4.80
N TRP A 138 -11.66 0.72 5.76
CA TRP A 138 -11.97 1.62 6.88
C TRP A 138 -11.53 3.08 6.67
N GLY A 139 -10.84 3.38 5.56
CA GLY A 139 -10.27 4.71 5.30
C GLY A 139 -9.04 5.01 6.17
N LYS A 140 -8.71 6.29 6.36
CA LYS A 140 -7.53 6.70 7.17
C LYS A 140 -7.93 6.96 8.62
N TYR A 141 -7.38 6.21 9.59
CA TYR A 141 -7.62 6.49 11.01
C TYR A 141 -6.82 7.71 11.48
N ILE A 142 -7.34 8.41 12.49
CA ILE A 142 -6.79 9.68 13.05
C ILE A 142 -5.30 9.59 13.44
N ASN A 143 -4.78 8.40 13.75
CA ASN A 143 -3.37 8.18 14.13
C ASN A 143 -2.59 7.26 13.17
N THR A 144 -3.08 7.04 11.94
CA THR A 144 -2.40 6.20 10.93
C THR A 144 -2.03 7.04 9.71
N LYS A 145 -0.98 6.64 8.98
CA LYS A 145 -0.54 7.35 7.77
C LYS A 145 -1.11 6.75 6.49
N GLY A 146 -1.29 5.43 6.47
CA GLY A 146 -1.96 4.73 5.39
C GLY A 146 -3.48 4.61 5.62
N PHE A 147 -4.18 4.35 4.52
CA PHE A 147 -5.56 3.91 4.47
C PHE A 147 -5.64 2.43 4.85
N ASN A 148 -6.65 2.09 5.62
CA ASN A 148 -6.77 0.81 6.28
C ASN A 148 -7.72 -0.14 5.55
N TYR A 149 -7.25 -1.37 5.33
CA TYR A 149 -7.96 -2.45 4.66
C TYR A 149 -7.91 -3.70 5.54
N PHE A 150 -9.05 -4.09 6.09
CA PHE A 150 -9.19 -5.36 6.79
C PHE A 150 -9.49 -6.45 5.75
N VAL A 151 -8.54 -7.32 5.45
CA VAL A 151 -8.59 -8.37 4.43
C VAL A 151 -8.83 -9.73 5.07
N ILE A 152 -9.73 -10.54 4.50
CA ILE A 152 -9.97 -11.93 4.86
C ILE A 152 -9.76 -12.83 3.64
N LEU A 153 -8.84 -13.78 3.76
CA LEU A 153 -8.66 -14.89 2.83
C LEU A 153 -9.20 -16.17 3.48
N GLY A 154 -10.08 -16.91 2.80
CA GLY A 154 -10.69 -18.12 3.39
C GLY A 154 -11.09 -19.20 2.39
N ASP A 155 -11.40 -20.38 2.90
CA ASP A 155 -11.98 -21.52 2.16
C ASP A 155 -13.51 -21.45 2.05
N GLN A 156 -14.13 -20.59 2.85
CA GLN A 156 -15.56 -20.28 2.86
C GLN A 156 -15.77 -18.77 2.89
N ARG A 157 -16.91 -18.31 2.34
CA ARG A 157 -17.36 -16.92 2.42
C ARG A 157 -17.81 -16.57 3.84
N ALA A 158 -17.26 -15.51 4.43
CA ALA A 158 -17.75 -14.96 5.69
C ALA A 158 -19.11 -14.24 5.51
N ASP A 159 -19.97 -14.22 6.53
CA ASP A 159 -21.24 -13.47 6.48
C ASP A 159 -21.07 -11.98 6.83
N HIS A 160 -19.99 -11.67 7.57
CA HIS A 160 -19.52 -10.32 7.89
C HIS A 160 -18.12 -10.40 8.53
N TYR A 161 -17.46 -9.25 8.67
CA TYR A 161 -16.06 -9.17 9.13
C TYR A 161 -15.81 -9.79 10.53
N GLN A 162 -16.84 -9.94 11.37
CA GLN A 162 -16.73 -10.59 12.68
C GLN A 162 -17.24 -12.05 12.71
N SER A 163 -17.99 -12.50 11.69
CA SER A 163 -18.46 -13.90 11.62
C SER A 163 -17.28 -14.86 11.59
N LYS A 164 -17.44 -16.08 12.12
CA LYS A 164 -16.46 -17.16 12.05
C LYS A 164 -17.23 -18.41 11.65
N GLN A 165 -17.18 -18.77 10.37
CA GLN A 165 -18.04 -19.86 9.85
C GLN A 165 -17.59 -21.22 10.37
N ASP A 166 -18.52 -22.09 10.79
CA ASP A 166 -18.17 -23.40 11.35
C ASP A 166 -17.54 -24.30 10.28
N GLY A 167 -16.38 -24.86 10.58
CA GLY A 167 -15.58 -25.62 9.62
C GLY A 167 -14.67 -24.79 8.68
N ALA A 168 -14.71 -23.46 8.75
CA ALA A 168 -13.87 -22.60 7.90
C ALA A 168 -12.43 -22.42 8.42
N THR A 169 -11.55 -22.18 7.46
CA THR A 169 -10.16 -21.78 7.62
C THR A 169 -10.02 -20.36 7.07
N GLU A 170 -9.59 -19.42 7.92
CA GLU A 170 -9.49 -18.01 7.55
C GLU A 170 -8.15 -17.41 7.98
N TYR A 171 -7.60 -16.52 7.15
CA TYR A 171 -6.45 -15.69 7.42
C TYR A 171 -6.87 -14.23 7.30
N ARG A 172 -6.69 -13.48 8.39
CA ARG A 172 -7.15 -12.09 8.50
C ARG A 172 -5.95 -11.17 8.64
N PHE A 173 -5.95 -10.09 7.87
CA PHE A 173 -4.89 -9.09 7.82
C PHE A 173 -5.52 -7.70 7.91
N ASP A 174 -4.88 -6.80 8.64
CA ASP A 174 -5.31 -5.42 8.81
C ASP A 174 -4.20 -4.53 8.24
N ILE A 175 -4.28 -4.24 6.93
CA ILE A 175 -3.17 -3.68 6.16
C ILE A 175 -3.34 -2.18 5.94
N TYR A 176 -2.21 -1.49 5.81
CA TYR A 176 -2.15 -0.06 5.55
C TYR A 176 -1.50 0.22 4.19
N SER A 177 -2.21 0.94 3.32
CA SER A 177 -1.74 1.34 1.99
C SER A 177 -1.63 2.87 1.89
N ASP A 178 -0.79 3.37 0.98
CA ASP A 178 -0.75 4.78 0.58
C ASP A 178 -1.84 5.14 -0.44
N VAL A 179 -2.46 4.13 -1.07
CA VAL A 179 -3.58 4.27 -2.00
C VAL A 179 -4.89 3.98 -1.28
N ALA A 180 -5.90 4.80 -1.58
CA ALA A 180 -7.26 4.65 -1.08
C ALA A 180 -8.15 3.87 -2.05
N SER A 181 -9.21 3.25 -1.52
CA SER A 181 -10.28 2.65 -2.32
C SER A 181 -11.21 3.72 -2.84
N SER A 182 -11.67 3.59 -4.09
CA SER A 182 -12.69 4.47 -4.64
C SER A 182 -14.06 4.24 -3.99
N PHE A 183 -14.88 5.29 -3.88
CA PHE A 183 -16.19 5.31 -3.19
C PHE A 183 -17.31 4.50 -3.87
N ASN A 184 -17.03 4.02 -5.07
CA ASN A 184 -17.98 3.41 -6.00
C ASN A 184 -18.10 1.89 -5.83
N SER A 185 -18.27 1.43 -4.57
CA SER A 185 -18.50 0.05 -4.13
C SER A 185 -17.46 -1.02 -4.52
N VAL A 186 -16.37 -0.64 -5.18
CA VAL A 186 -15.30 -1.56 -5.61
C VAL A 186 -14.10 -1.45 -4.67
N HIS A 187 -14.08 -2.31 -3.64
CA HIS A 187 -13.01 -2.32 -2.64
C HIS A 187 -11.78 -3.12 -3.09
N ARG A 188 -11.05 -2.59 -4.09
CA ARG A 188 -9.79 -3.18 -4.55
C ARG A 188 -8.67 -2.96 -3.52
N ILE A 189 -8.00 -4.04 -3.15
CA ILE A 189 -6.77 -3.99 -2.36
C ILE A 189 -5.64 -3.45 -3.25
N PRO A 190 -4.91 -2.40 -2.85
CA PRO A 190 -3.84 -1.85 -3.67
C PRO A 190 -2.68 -2.85 -3.85
N VAL A 191 -2.19 -2.95 -5.08
CA VAL A 191 -1.01 -3.73 -5.45
C VAL A 191 0.20 -3.29 -4.61
N GLY A 192 0.93 -4.25 -4.04
CA GLY A 192 2.05 -3.93 -3.18
C GLY A 192 2.55 -5.12 -2.35
N THR A 193 3.50 -4.83 -1.46
CA THR A 193 3.98 -5.78 -0.45
C THR A 193 3.81 -5.17 0.93
N TYR A 194 3.08 -5.86 1.79
CA TYR A 194 2.78 -5.46 3.15
C TYR A 194 3.51 -6.39 4.12
N LYS A 195 4.08 -5.84 5.21
CA LYS A 195 4.82 -6.63 6.21
C LYS A 195 4.31 -6.38 7.62
N LEU A 196 4.34 -7.41 8.46
CA LEU A 196 3.89 -7.32 9.86
C LEU A 196 4.68 -6.27 10.64
N ASP A 197 3.96 -5.32 11.22
CA ASP A 197 4.51 -4.23 12.01
C ASP A 197 4.07 -4.32 13.47
N HIS A 198 4.93 -4.95 14.28
CA HIS A 198 4.78 -5.02 15.74
C HIS A 198 4.76 -3.66 16.44
N SER A 199 5.19 -2.57 15.78
CA SER A 199 5.07 -1.22 16.33
C SER A 199 3.70 -0.58 16.12
N ARG A 200 2.83 -1.20 15.30
CA ARG A 200 1.47 -0.73 14.98
C ARG A 200 1.44 0.70 14.44
N SER A 201 2.40 1.04 13.59
CA SER A 201 2.66 2.41 13.14
C SER A 201 1.62 2.96 12.16
N GLY A 202 0.81 2.09 11.55
CA GLY A 202 -0.16 2.46 10.52
C GLY A 202 0.50 3.09 9.28
N ASN A 203 1.78 2.80 9.01
CA ASN A 203 2.48 3.28 7.82
C ASN A 203 2.06 2.46 6.57
N PRO A 204 2.02 3.06 5.37
CA PRO A 204 1.88 2.32 4.12
C PRO A 204 2.87 1.15 3.99
N GLY A 205 2.42 0.04 3.42
CA GLY A 205 3.20 -1.21 3.28
C GLY A 205 3.31 -2.03 4.57
N THR A 206 2.43 -1.82 5.55
CA THR A 206 2.40 -2.60 6.80
C THR A 206 1.13 -3.41 6.98
N ILE A 207 1.22 -4.46 7.79
CA ILE A 207 0.13 -5.25 8.37
C ILE A 207 0.17 -4.97 9.88
N ASP A 208 -0.96 -4.63 10.51
CA ASP A 208 -1.00 -4.42 11.97
C ASP A 208 -0.65 -5.72 12.73
N ALA A 209 -0.13 -5.58 13.95
CA ALA A 209 0.09 -6.69 14.87
C ALA A 209 -1.03 -6.82 15.93
N TYR A 210 -2.19 -6.22 15.68
CA TYR A 210 -3.35 -6.31 16.58
C TYR A 210 -4.09 -7.64 16.46
N LYS A 211 -4.90 -7.96 17.47
CA LYS A 211 -5.53 -9.28 17.67
C LYS A 211 -6.37 -9.79 16.50
N ASP A 212 -6.86 -8.88 15.66
CA ASP A 212 -7.70 -9.22 14.51
C ASP A 212 -6.86 -9.74 13.33
N ASN A 213 -5.53 -9.56 13.37
CA ASN A 213 -4.56 -10.21 12.50
C ASN A 213 -4.28 -11.62 12.98
N SER A 214 -4.95 -12.59 12.37
CA SER A 214 -4.97 -13.94 12.90
C SER A 214 -5.31 -15.00 11.87
N TYR A 215 -4.80 -16.19 12.14
CA TYR A 215 -5.33 -17.44 11.60
C TYR A 215 -6.48 -17.91 12.48
N ILE A 216 -7.60 -18.29 11.84
CA ILE A 216 -8.76 -18.84 12.51
C ILE A 216 -9.06 -20.21 11.90
N PHE A 217 -9.14 -21.20 12.78
CA PHE A 217 -9.63 -22.54 12.45
C PHE A 217 -10.80 -22.87 13.37
N THR A 218 -12.01 -22.76 12.82
CA THR A 218 -13.25 -22.79 13.60
C THR A 218 -13.68 -24.16 14.14
N PRO A 219 -13.26 -25.34 13.61
CA PRO A 219 -13.51 -26.64 14.26
C PRO A 219 -13.08 -26.74 15.73
N GLN A 220 -12.21 -25.83 16.20
CA GLN A 220 -11.85 -25.68 17.62
C GLN A 220 -11.96 -24.23 18.13
N TYR A 221 -12.52 -23.30 17.33
CA TYR A 221 -12.49 -21.85 17.60
C TYR A 221 -11.09 -21.31 17.95
N THR A 222 -10.04 -21.90 17.37
CA THR A 222 -8.66 -21.45 17.63
C THR A 222 -8.40 -20.17 16.85
N THR A 223 -7.79 -19.19 17.50
CA THR A 223 -7.36 -17.93 16.89
C THR A 223 -5.90 -17.72 17.27
N THR A 224 -5.01 -17.74 16.27
CA THR A 224 -3.55 -17.68 16.46
C THR A 224 -3.00 -16.42 15.80
N ALA A 225 -2.27 -15.60 16.57
CA ALA A 225 -1.65 -14.38 16.08
C ALA A 225 -0.34 -14.68 15.32
N PHE A 226 -0.04 -13.87 14.31
CA PHE A 226 1.19 -13.97 13.53
C PHE A 226 2.40 -13.46 14.33
N ALA A 227 3.53 -14.15 14.24
CA ALA A 227 4.83 -13.69 14.75
C ALA A 227 5.61 -12.91 13.68
N ASP A 228 5.49 -13.32 12.43
CA ASP A 228 5.90 -12.57 11.23
C ASP A 228 4.90 -12.85 10.10
N ALA A 229 4.71 -11.91 9.20
CA ALA A 229 3.89 -12.08 8.00
C ALA A 229 4.33 -11.13 6.88
N THR A 230 4.34 -11.62 5.64
CA THR A 230 4.44 -10.81 4.43
C THR A 230 3.25 -11.14 3.53
N LEU A 231 2.55 -10.12 3.04
CA LEU A 231 1.44 -10.22 2.10
C LEU A 231 1.80 -9.50 0.80
N VAL A 232 1.80 -10.20 -0.33
CA VAL A 232 2.03 -9.65 -1.67
C VAL A 232 0.70 -9.63 -2.42
N VAL A 233 0.32 -8.47 -2.92
CA VAL A 233 -0.93 -8.24 -3.67
C VAL A 233 -0.56 -7.85 -5.10
N THR A 234 -1.11 -8.55 -6.09
CA THR A 234 -1.07 -8.18 -7.52
C THR A 234 -2.46 -7.75 -8.02
N GLU A 235 -2.64 -7.58 -9.32
CA GLU A 235 -3.95 -7.27 -9.91
C GLU A 235 -4.93 -8.47 -9.85
N ASP A 236 -4.37 -9.68 -9.79
CA ASP A 236 -5.02 -10.98 -10.04
C ASP A 236 -4.63 -12.10 -9.05
N SER A 237 -3.83 -11.80 -8.02
CA SER A 237 -3.48 -12.75 -6.96
C SER A 237 -3.10 -12.06 -5.66
N ILE A 238 -3.18 -12.83 -4.56
CA ILE A 238 -2.67 -12.45 -3.24
C ILE A 238 -1.90 -13.64 -2.69
N VAL A 239 -0.68 -13.42 -2.21
CA VAL A 239 0.17 -14.45 -1.60
C VAL A 239 0.60 -13.99 -0.22
N ALA A 240 0.45 -14.84 0.81
CA ALA A 240 0.88 -14.55 2.17
C ALA A 240 1.80 -15.63 2.72
N ASP A 241 3.00 -15.22 3.16
CA ASP A 241 3.92 -16.05 3.94
C ASP A 241 3.79 -15.67 5.41
N ILE A 242 3.43 -16.61 6.27
CA ILE A 242 3.11 -16.39 7.68
C ILE A 242 3.97 -17.29 8.56
N THR A 243 4.56 -16.72 9.61
CA THR A 243 5.24 -17.46 10.69
C THR A 243 4.48 -17.28 12.00
N PHE A 244 4.16 -18.37 12.69
CA PHE A 244 3.54 -18.34 14.02
C PHE A 244 4.57 -18.34 15.15
N PHE A 245 4.14 -18.01 16.38
CA PHE A 245 5.02 -17.92 17.55
C PHE A 245 5.61 -19.27 18.01
N ASP A 246 5.08 -20.40 17.55
CA ASP A 246 5.66 -21.73 17.74
C ASP A 246 6.67 -22.13 16.64
N GLY A 247 6.83 -21.28 15.62
CA GLY A 247 7.73 -21.48 14.48
C GLY A 247 7.05 -22.06 13.23
N THR A 248 5.76 -22.44 13.31
CA THR A 248 5.03 -23.02 12.17
C THR A 248 4.93 -22.01 11.02
N LEU A 249 5.15 -22.49 9.79
CA LEU A 249 5.10 -21.71 8.55
C LEU A 249 3.83 -22.04 7.75
N HIS A 250 3.04 -21.04 7.39
CA HIS A 250 1.93 -21.20 6.46
C HIS A 250 2.19 -20.37 5.20
N HIS A 251 1.92 -20.95 4.03
CA HIS A 251 1.88 -20.26 2.75
C HIS A 251 0.43 -20.25 2.25
N VAL A 252 -0.07 -19.07 1.92
CA VAL A 252 -1.46 -18.81 1.57
C VAL A 252 -1.53 -18.16 0.20
N GLU A 253 -2.23 -18.77 -0.74
CA GLU A 253 -2.49 -18.20 -2.06
C GLU A 253 -3.97 -17.91 -2.27
N TYR A 254 -4.29 -16.81 -2.94
CA TYR A 254 -5.59 -16.53 -3.56
C TYR A 254 -5.34 -16.15 -5.02
N HIS A 255 -6.08 -16.78 -5.93
CA HIS A 255 -5.99 -16.54 -7.38
C HIS A 255 -7.31 -15.99 -7.88
N GLY A 256 -7.35 -14.70 -8.24
CA GLY A 256 -8.59 -14.02 -8.59
C GLY A 256 -8.50 -12.49 -8.48
N SER A 257 -9.59 -11.82 -8.85
CA SER A 257 -9.66 -10.35 -8.78
C SER A 257 -9.44 -9.86 -7.35
N THR A 258 -8.50 -8.93 -7.14
CA THR A 258 -8.21 -8.33 -5.83
C THR A 258 -9.22 -7.28 -5.36
N ILE A 259 -10.44 -7.33 -5.91
CA ILE A 259 -11.62 -6.61 -5.41
C ILE A 259 -12.21 -7.45 -4.29
N MET A 260 -12.17 -6.93 -3.06
CA MET A 260 -12.84 -7.55 -1.92
C MET A 260 -14.35 -7.45 -2.06
N GLU A 261 -15.04 -8.52 -1.71
CA GLU A 261 -16.41 -8.42 -1.23
C GLU A 261 -16.40 -7.64 0.11
N ASP A 262 -17.16 -6.55 0.21
CA ASP A 262 -17.27 -5.83 1.49
C ASP A 262 -18.11 -6.65 2.48
N TYR A 263 -17.55 -6.80 3.67
CA TYR A 263 -18.05 -7.54 4.81
C TYR A 263 -18.39 -6.61 5.99
N ILE A 264 -18.34 -5.28 5.81
CA ILE A 264 -19.47 -4.46 6.29
C ILE A 264 -20.70 -5.04 5.59
N GLN A 265 -21.73 -5.39 6.35
CA GLN A 265 -22.89 -6.02 5.76
C GLN A 265 -23.65 -5.03 4.88
N ASN A 266 -24.51 -5.58 4.03
CA ASN A 266 -25.60 -4.84 3.42
C ASN A 266 -26.89 -4.93 4.28
N THR A 267 -26.81 -5.12 5.60
CA THR A 267 -28.02 -5.42 6.40
C THR A 267 -28.95 -4.23 6.59
N TYR A 268 -28.50 -3.02 6.27
CA TYR A 268 -29.39 -1.88 5.96
C TYR A 268 -29.37 -1.42 4.49
N ALA A 269 -28.36 -1.78 3.70
CA ALA A 269 -28.31 -1.42 2.27
C ALA A 269 -29.36 -2.16 1.41
N ASP A 270 -29.86 -3.32 1.87
CA ASP A 270 -31.02 -4.01 1.27
C ASP A 270 -32.36 -3.32 1.57
N VAL A 271 -32.41 -2.38 2.52
CA VAL A 271 -33.61 -1.59 2.85
C VAL A 271 -33.58 -0.29 2.05
N SER A 272 -33.78 -0.39 0.73
CA SER A 272 -34.03 0.77 -0.13
C SER A 272 -35.54 0.95 -0.34
N PRO A 273 -36.12 2.14 -0.05
CA PRO A 273 -35.48 3.32 0.53
C PRO A 273 -35.23 3.17 2.04
N VAL A 274 -34.14 3.78 2.51
CA VAL A 274 -33.81 3.97 3.92
C VAL A 274 -34.56 5.18 4.49
N SER A 275 -34.88 6.19 3.66
CA SER A 275 -35.68 7.34 4.08
C SER A 275 -37.01 6.92 4.69
N GLN A 276 -37.31 7.47 5.86
CA GLN A 276 -38.58 7.28 6.56
C GLN A 276 -39.67 8.28 6.14
N TYR A 277 -39.33 9.20 5.23
CA TYR A 277 -40.27 10.20 4.72
C TYR A 277 -41.02 9.68 3.49
N THR A 278 -42.30 10.07 3.40
CA THR A 278 -43.20 9.76 2.28
C THR A 278 -43.65 11.00 1.50
N GLU A 279 -43.12 12.17 1.86
CA GLU A 279 -43.45 13.49 1.31
C GLU A 279 -42.19 14.37 1.29
N ASP A 280 -42.18 15.41 0.45
CA ASP A 280 -41.11 16.41 0.40
C ASP A 280 -40.85 17.09 1.76
N ILE A 281 -39.59 17.16 2.16
CA ILE A 281 -39.14 17.84 3.38
C ILE A 281 -38.83 19.30 3.05
N THR A 282 -39.45 20.22 3.80
CA THR A 282 -39.11 21.65 3.76
C THR A 282 -38.77 22.18 5.15
N PHE A 283 -37.63 22.88 5.27
CA PHE A 283 -37.16 23.42 6.55
C PHE A 283 -36.52 24.81 6.41
N ASN A 284 -36.51 25.56 7.50
CA ASN A 284 -35.81 26.85 7.58
C ASN A 284 -35.31 27.08 9.01
N VAL A 285 -34.04 26.75 9.26
CA VAL A 285 -33.38 26.97 10.55
C VAL A 285 -32.65 28.31 10.51
N THR A 286 -32.90 29.13 11.52
CA THR A 286 -32.19 30.40 11.74
C THR A 286 -31.58 30.41 13.13
N ASN A 287 -30.34 30.89 13.25
CA ASN A 287 -29.53 30.83 14.48
C ASN A 287 -29.24 29.39 14.95
N GLY A 288 -29.13 28.44 14.01
CA GLY A 288 -28.71 27.08 14.31
C GLY A 288 -27.24 27.01 14.74
N HIS A 289 -26.85 25.85 15.26
CA HIS A 289 -25.48 25.58 15.68
C HIS A 289 -24.79 24.70 14.64
N ILE A 290 -23.58 25.08 14.24
CA ILE A 290 -22.77 24.35 13.28
C ILE A 290 -21.46 23.93 13.96
N ASN A 291 -21.09 22.68 13.80
CA ASN A 291 -19.80 22.12 14.20
C ASN A 291 -19.05 21.74 12.92
N ALA A 292 -17.76 22.11 12.84
CA ALA A 292 -16.94 21.83 11.66
C ALA A 292 -15.65 21.13 12.07
N ARG A 293 -15.36 20.00 11.42
CA ARG A 293 -14.23 19.14 11.76
C ARG A 293 -13.43 18.87 10.48
N TYR A 294 -12.24 19.46 10.41
CA TYR A 294 -11.33 19.24 9.29
C TYR A 294 -10.69 17.86 9.44
N ARG A 295 -10.73 17.04 8.39
CA ARG A 295 -10.17 15.67 8.39
C ARG A 295 -9.02 15.49 7.40
N GLY A 296 -8.67 16.54 6.64
CA GLY A 296 -7.72 16.43 5.52
C GLY A 296 -8.18 15.39 4.51
N ASP A 297 -7.25 14.70 3.86
CA ASP A 297 -7.54 13.65 2.86
C ASP A 297 -7.94 12.30 3.48
N HIS A 298 -8.81 12.31 4.50
CA HIS A 298 -9.30 11.13 5.22
C HIS A 298 -9.97 10.10 4.29
N LEU A 299 -10.57 10.59 3.22
CA LEU A 299 -11.24 9.80 2.19
C LEU A 299 -10.30 9.35 1.06
N GLY A 300 -9.08 9.90 0.96
CA GLY A 300 -8.06 9.51 -0.02
C GLY A 300 -8.41 9.85 -1.47
N THR A 301 -9.22 10.88 -1.68
CA THR A 301 -9.64 11.36 -3.00
C THR A 301 -8.63 12.36 -3.60
N GLY A 302 -7.65 12.81 -2.82
CA GLY A 302 -6.79 13.94 -3.17
C GLY A 302 -7.33 15.29 -2.70
N TYR A 303 -8.52 15.32 -2.07
CA TYR A 303 -9.24 16.52 -1.62
C TYR A 303 -9.33 16.55 -0.10
N ASP A 304 -9.45 17.75 0.46
CA ASP A 304 -9.66 17.92 1.90
C ASP A 304 -11.11 17.70 2.28
N VAL A 305 -11.33 16.95 3.35
CA VAL A 305 -12.64 16.54 3.84
C VAL A 305 -13.00 17.37 5.06
N TRP A 306 -14.17 17.99 4.99
CA TRP A 306 -14.76 18.73 6.09
C TRP A 306 -16.04 18.04 6.54
N PHE A 307 -16.00 17.40 7.71
CA PHE A 307 -17.20 16.89 8.35
C PHE A 307 -17.91 18.03 9.06
N ILE A 308 -19.11 18.35 8.58
CA ILE A 308 -20.00 19.36 9.12
C ILE A 308 -21.19 18.64 9.77
N ASP A 309 -21.52 19.00 11.01
CA ASP A 309 -22.80 18.64 11.62
C ASP A 309 -23.52 19.90 12.12
N MET A 310 -24.84 19.97 11.90
CA MET A 310 -25.65 21.17 12.06
C MET A 310 -26.93 20.83 12.81
N VAL A 311 -27.18 21.46 13.97
CA VAL A 311 -28.38 21.20 14.78
C VAL A 311 -29.12 22.49 15.15
N ALA A 312 -30.45 22.49 15.05
CA ALA A 312 -31.28 23.66 15.31
C ALA A 312 -31.18 24.20 16.76
N ASN A 313 -30.90 23.33 17.74
CA ASN A 313 -30.70 23.69 19.15
C ASN A 313 -29.74 22.68 19.81
N ILE A 314 -28.84 23.11 20.70
CA ILE A 314 -27.84 22.24 21.38
C ILE A 314 -28.12 21.93 22.86
N SER A 315 -29.16 22.49 23.48
CA SER A 315 -29.37 22.36 24.95
C SER A 315 -30.82 22.05 25.34
N PRO A 316 -31.29 20.79 25.20
CA PRO A 316 -30.59 19.65 24.60
C PRO A 316 -30.66 19.67 23.06
N TYR A 317 -29.94 18.75 22.41
CA TYR A 317 -29.96 18.61 20.95
C TYR A 317 -31.40 18.29 20.50
N ASN A 318 -31.99 19.18 19.70
CA ASN A 318 -33.40 19.14 19.31
C ASN A 318 -33.62 19.81 17.94
N GLY A 319 -34.61 19.30 17.19
CA GLY A 319 -35.04 19.86 15.91
C GLY A 319 -34.28 19.26 14.73
N GLU A 320 -34.23 20.00 13.63
CA GLU A 320 -33.50 19.62 12.42
C GLU A 320 -32.01 19.39 12.73
N TYR A 321 -31.50 18.26 12.26
CA TYR A 321 -30.10 17.86 12.35
C TYR A 321 -29.61 17.44 10.97
N LEU A 322 -28.50 17.99 10.49
CA LEU A 322 -27.93 17.65 9.19
C LEU A 322 -26.45 17.30 9.36
N ILE A 323 -25.96 16.37 8.54
CA ILE A 323 -24.53 16.05 8.43
C ILE A 323 -24.09 16.13 6.96
N PHE A 324 -22.84 16.55 6.74
CA PHE A 324 -22.18 16.58 5.44
C PHE A 324 -20.68 16.26 5.57
N ASP A 325 -20.15 15.36 4.74
CA ASP A 325 -18.72 15.34 4.38
C ASP A 325 -18.54 16.19 3.11
N LEU A 326 -17.98 17.39 3.23
CA LEU A 326 -17.70 18.29 2.10
C LEU A 326 -16.28 18.03 1.56
N LEU A 327 -16.12 17.74 0.27
CA LEU A 327 -14.82 17.58 -0.38
C LEU A 327 -14.40 18.90 -1.05
N VAL A 328 -13.24 19.42 -0.62
CA VAL A 328 -12.73 20.75 -0.94
C VAL A 328 -11.34 20.64 -1.61
N PRO A 329 -11.04 21.40 -2.69
CA PRO A 329 -9.70 21.47 -3.25
C PRO A 329 -8.65 21.84 -2.19
N LYS A 330 -7.52 21.13 -2.16
CA LYS A 330 -6.49 21.30 -1.10
C LYS A 330 -5.89 22.70 -1.03
N GLU A 331 -5.87 23.43 -2.15
CA GLU A 331 -5.44 24.83 -2.21
C GLU A 331 -6.44 25.81 -1.58
N LEU A 332 -7.68 25.36 -1.30
CA LEU A 332 -8.73 26.09 -0.59
C LEU A 332 -9.04 25.49 0.78
N GLY A 333 -8.67 24.23 1.04
CA GLY A 333 -8.86 23.53 2.31
C GLY A 333 -7.87 23.91 3.43
N GLY A 334 -7.53 22.93 4.28
CA GLY A 334 -6.68 23.09 5.46
C GLY A 334 -7.36 23.60 6.74
N PHE A 335 -6.91 23.13 7.91
CA PHE A 335 -7.36 23.57 9.24
C PHE A 335 -7.05 25.05 9.60
N SER A 336 -6.46 25.82 8.69
CA SER A 336 -6.31 27.28 8.88
C SER A 336 -7.32 28.10 8.06
N ASN A 337 -8.08 27.48 7.17
CA ASN A 337 -8.98 28.15 6.24
C ASN A 337 -10.40 27.57 6.28
N LEU A 338 -11.16 27.93 7.33
CA LEU A 338 -12.57 27.58 7.45
C LEU A 338 -13.40 28.10 6.26
N ASP A 339 -12.99 29.18 5.59
CA ASP A 339 -13.65 29.72 4.41
C ASP A 339 -13.53 28.81 3.18
N GLY A 340 -12.68 27.77 3.23
CA GLY A 340 -12.58 26.72 2.21
C GLY A 340 -13.88 25.96 1.98
N ILE A 341 -14.78 25.92 2.97
CA ILE A 341 -16.10 25.27 2.85
C ILE A 341 -17.11 26.11 2.04
N VAL A 342 -16.75 27.32 1.59
CA VAL A 342 -17.64 28.19 0.82
C VAL A 342 -17.62 27.75 -0.66
N GLY A 343 -18.79 27.38 -1.18
CA GLY A 343 -18.93 26.87 -2.54
C GLY A 343 -20.33 26.33 -2.84
N GLU A 344 -20.51 25.82 -4.05
CA GLU A 344 -21.71 25.08 -4.46
C GLU A 344 -21.32 23.63 -4.70
N TYR A 345 -21.80 22.75 -3.81
CA TYR A 345 -21.47 21.34 -3.79
C TYR A 345 -22.51 20.50 -4.52
N LYS A 346 -22.05 19.43 -5.17
CA LYS A 346 -22.91 18.43 -5.81
C LYS A 346 -22.72 17.06 -5.17
N PHE A 347 -23.79 16.29 -5.10
CA PHE A 347 -23.67 14.87 -4.73
C PHE A 347 -22.92 14.12 -5.83
N HIS A 348 -21.89 13.36 -5.46
CA HIS A 348 -21.12 12.56 -6.39
C HIS A 348 -21.63 11.11 -6.48
N ASP A 349 -21.57 10.56 -7.68
CA ASP A 349 -21.96 9.18 -7.99
C ASP A 349 -20.73 8.30 -8.30
N GLU A 350 -20.99 7.07 -8.74
CA GLU A 350 -19.96 6.11 -9.15
C GLU A 350 -19.11 6.55 -10.37
N ASN A 351 -19.60 7.52 -11.15
CA ASN A 351 -18.99 8.03 -12.38
C ASN A 351 -18.17 9.32 -12.15
N THR A 352 -18.19 9.85 -10.94
CA THR A 352 -17.52 11.12 -10.63
C THR A 352 -16.01 10.93 -10.59
N SER A 353 -15.32 11.71 -11.44
CA SER A 353 -13.86 11.65 -11.65
C SER A 353 -13.10 12.90 -11.16
N ASP A 354 -13.85 13.93 -10.76
CA ASP A 354 -13.36 15.13 -10.09
C ASP A 354 -14.22 15.33 -8.84
N TYR A 355 -13.60 15.29 -7.66
CA TYR A 355 -14.28 15.42 -6.38
C TYR A 355 -14.29 16.85 -5.83
N ALA A 356 -13.75 17.84 -6.57
CA ALA A 356 -13.80 19.25 -6.20
C ALA A 356 -15.25 19.72 -5.98
N TYR A 357 -15.53 20.24 -4.78
CA TYR A 357 -16.88 20.66 -4.40
C TYR A 357 -17.92 19.55 -4.58
N THR A 358 -17.61 18.37 -4.05
CA THR A 358 -18.57 17.26 -4.00
C THR A 358 -18.92 16.83 -2.58
N ILE A 359 -20.03 16.12 -2.47
CA ILE A 359 -20.52 15.48 -1.26
C ILE A 359 -20.72 14.00 -1.60
N PRO A 360 -20.18 13.03 -0.83
CA PRO A 360 -20.52 11.63 -1.02
C PRO A 360 -21.98 11.42 -0.61
N VAL A 361 -22.72 10.62 -1.37
CA VAL A 361 -24.13 10.32 -1.07
C VAL A 361 -24.30 9.71 0.33
N GLY A 362 -25.41 10.06 0.98
CA GLY A 362 -25.81 9.52 2.26
C GLY A 362 -25.90 8.00 2.23
N ARG A 363 -25.23 7.33 3.18
CA ARG A 363 -25.31 5.87 3.37
C ARG A 363 -25.53 5.53 4.84
N LEU A 364 -26.22 4.43 5.10
CA LEU A 364 -26.41 3.89 6.45
C LEU A 364 -25.48 2.69 6.63
N ARG A 365 -24.61 2.73 7.63
CA ARG A 365 -23.79 1.60 8.04
C ARG A 365 -24.56 0.71 9.02
N ASP A 366 -24.25 -0.58 9.07
CA ASP A 366 -25.04 -1.57 9.82
C ASP A 366 -25.16 -1.32 11.32
N ASP A 367 -24.16 -0.65 11.92
CA ASP A 367 -24.20 -0.19 13.31
C ASP A 367 -25.12 1.03 13.51
N SER A 368 -26.00 1.29 12.54
CA SER A 368 -26.89 2.45 12.47
C SER A 368 -26.14 3.79 12.43
N LEU A 369 -24.92 3.82 11.89
CA LEU A 369 -24.16 5.06 11.71
C LEU A 369 -24.50 5.73 10.37
N GLN A 370 -24.90 7.00 10.44
CA GLN A 370 -25.17 7.84 9.27
C GLN A 370 -23.84 8.33 8.68
N LEU A 371 -23.56 7.96 7.44
CA LEU A 371 -22.36 8.36 6.71
C LEU A 371 -22.66 9.46 5.70
N HIS A 372 -21.71 10.37 5.56
CA HIS A 372 -21.60 11.41 4.53
C HIS A 372 -22.69 12.48 4.56
N ALA A 373 -23.92 12.21 4.11
CA ALA A 373 -24.91 13.28 3.89
C ALA A 373 -26.34 12.88 4.28
N TRP A 374 -26.88 13.50 5.33
CA TRP A 374 -28.21 13.14 5.86
C TRP A 374 -28.99 14.33 6.37
N TYR A 375 -30.32 14.26 6.19
CA TYR A 375 -31.29 14.99 6.96
C TYR A 375 -31.82 14.08 8.08
N LEU A 376 -31.86 14.60 9.30
CA LEU A 376 -32.20 13.88 10.52
C LEU A 376 -33.04 14.79 11.41
N TRP A 377 -33.78 14.19 12.34
CA TRP A 377 -34.40 14.90 13.45
C TRP A 377 -33.75 14.49 14.77
N CYS A 378 -33.47 15.46 15.64
CA CYS A 378 -33.03 15.22 17.01
C CYS A 378 -34.16 15.47 18.01
N GLN A 379 -34.28 14.60 19.02
CA GLN A 379 -35.12 14.81 20.18
C GLN A 379 -34.37 14.43 21.46
N GLN A 380 -34.27 15.36 22.40
CA GLN A 380 -33.61 15.17 23.72
C GLN A 380 -32.18 14.60 23.62
N SER A 381 -31.39 15.08 22.67
CA SER A 381 -30.05 14.60 22.36
C SER A 381 -29.95 13.15 21.89
N GLN A 382 -31.00 12.62 21.28
CA GLN A 382 -30.97 11.38 20.49
C GLN A 382 -31.43 11.68 19.06
N VAL A 383 -30.86 10.99 18.08
CA VAL A 383 -31.36 11.01 16.70
C VAL A 383 -32.63 10.16 16.64
N ASP A 384 -33.71 10.73 16.14
CA ASP A 384 -34.94 10.02 15.85
C ASP A 384 -34.85 9.38 14.46
N MET A 385 -34.47 8.10 14.43
CA MET A 385 -34.34 7.35 13.18
C MET A 385 -35.68 7.13 12.45
N SER A 386 -36.84 7.42 13.06
CA SER A 386 -38.13 7.46 12.35
C SER A 386 -38.32 8.74 11.51
N GLN A 387 -37.37 9.67 11.63
CA GLN A 387 -37.33 10.97 10.95
C GLN A 387 -35.92 11.18 10.37
N ALA A 388 -35.48 10.23 9.56
CA ALA A 388 -34.18 10.21 8.90
C ALA A 388 -34.32 10.02 7.38
N ALA A 389 -33.49 10.72 6.61
CA ALA A 389 -33.40 10.60 5.15
C ALA A 389 -31.94 10.79 4.68
N PRO A 390 -31.31 9.82 4.00
CA PRO A 390 -30.02 10.02 3.36
C PRO A 390 -30.21 10.93 2.13
N MET A 391 -29.30 11.89 1.93
CA MET A 391 -29.32 12.73 0.74
C MET A 391 -28.47 12.12 -0.38
N THR A 392 -29.06 11.90 -1.56
CA THR A 392 -28.45 11.11 -2.64
C THR A 392 -28.25 11.85 -3.95
N ALA A 393 -28.88 13.00 -4.15
CA ALA A 393 -28.78 13.79 -5.38
C ALA A 393 -29.10 15.27 -5.13
N GLY A 394 -28.62 16.16 -6.00
CA GLY A 394 -28.93 17.59 -5.95
C GLY A 394 -27.72 18.47 -5.64
N THR A 395 -27.94 19.54 -4.88
CA THR A 395 -26.93 20.56 -4.56
C THR A 395 -27.03 21.09 -3.12
N VAL A 396 -25.88 21.44 -2.54
CA VAL A 396 -25.79 22.19 -1.29
C VAL A 396 -24.89 23.39 -1.51
N LYS A 397 -25.40 24.61 -1.32
CA LYS A 397 -24.63 25.85 -1.49
C LYS A 397 -24.34 26.48 -0.14
N VAL A 398 -23.05 26.66 0.15
CA VAL A 398 -22.54 27.21 1.40
C VAL A 398 -22.08 28.65 1.16
N THR A 399 -22.68 29.60 1.90
CA THR A 399 -22.39 31.03 1.81
C THR A 399 -21.95 31.55 3.17
N LYS A 400 -20.90 32.37 3.22
CA LYS A 400 -20.46 33.07 4.44
C LYS A 400 -21.13 34.43 4.57
N ASN A 401 -21.83 34.66 5.68
CA ASN A 401 -22.58 35.89 5.96
C ASN A 401 -21.82 36.86 6.87
N GLY A 402 -20.90 36.34 7.68
CA GLY A 402 -20.19 37.13 8.70
C GLY A 402 -18.96 36.42 9.25
N THR A 403 -18.48 36.85 10.42
CA THR A 403 -17.43 36.11 11.14
C THR A 403 -18.07 34.87 11.77
N ASN A 404 -17.72 33.70 11.27
CA ASN A 404 -18.26 32.38 11.64
C ASN A 404 -19.76 32.14 11.37
N ASP A 405 -20.51 33.10 10.81
CA ASP A 405 -21.91 32.90 10.40
C ASP A 405 -22.01 32.44 8.94
N TYR A 406 -22.71 31.32 8.71
CA TYR A 406 -22.85 30.67 7.42
C TYR A 406 -24.31 30.31 7.14
N THR A 407 -24.69 30.31 5.86
CA THR A 407 -25.94 29.73 5.36
C THR A 407 -25.61 28.56 4.45
N PHE A 408 -26.24 27.42 4.73
CA PHE A 408 -26.35 26.28 3.83
C PHE A 408 -27.72 26.36 3.16
N GLU A 409 -27.75 26.44 1.83
CA GLU A 409 -28.95 26.32 1.01
C GLU A 409 -28.97 24.90 0.41
N ILE A 410 -29.95 24.09 0.77
CA ILE A 410 -30.08 22.69 0.35
C ILE A 410 -31.20 22.60 -0.69
N ASP A 411 -30.91 22.01 -1.85
CA ASP A 411 -31.90 21.51 -2.80
C ASP A 411 -31.47 20.10 -3.22
N SER A 412 -31.95 19.11 -2.47
CA SER A 412 -31.55 17.71 -2.56
C SER A 412 -32.75 16.80 -2.82
N ALA A 413 -32.49 15.54 -3.18
CA ALA A 413 -33.43 14.43 -3.06
C ALA A 413 -32.90 13.38 -2.08
N ASP A 414 -33.80 12.59 -1.50
CA ASP A 414 -33.48 11.37 -0.76
C ASP A 414 -33.52 10.11 -1.63
N ASP A 415 -33.23 8.96 -1.04
CA ASP A 415 -33.25 7.65 -1.72
C ASP A 415 -34.66 7.10 -2.03
N ASN A 416 -35.72 7.75 -1.53
CA ASN A 416 -37.12 7.51 -1.91
C ASN A 416 -37.58 8.50 -3.02
N GLY A 417 -36.75 9.46 -3.39
CA GLY A 417 -37.05 10.51 -4.37
C GLY A 417 -37.87 11.69 -3.82
N ASN A 418 -38.09 11.78 -2.49
CA ASN A 418 -38.64 12.98 -1.89
C ASN A 418 -37.62 14.12 -2.01
N ARG A 419 -38.08 15.35 -2.25
CA ARG A 419 -37.19 16.52 -2.21
C ARG A 419 -36.91 16.92 -0.77
N ILE A 420 -35.67 17.32 -0.52
CA ILE A 420 -35.22 17.92 0.74
C ILE A 420 -34.74 19.32 0.40
N VAL A 421 -35.56 20.33 0.71
CA VAL A 421 -35.31 21.72 0.31
C VAL A 421 -35.38 22.64 1.52
N GLY A 422 -34.33 23.39 1.78
CA GLY A 422 -34.32 24.27 2.94
C GLY A 422 -33.09 25.12 3.09
N THR A 423 -33.11 25.95 4.13
CA THR A 423 -31.99 26.80 4.51
C THR A 423 -31.63 26.56 5.96
N PHE A 424 -30.34 26.38 6.23
CA PHE A 424 -29.79 26.33 7.57
C PHE A 424 -28.81 27.49 7.75
N GLN A 425 -29.20 28.53 8.49
CA GLN A 425 -28.30 29.61 8.90
C GLN A 425 -27.86 29.39 10.34
N GLY A 426 -26.55 29.39 10.57
CA GLY A 426 -25.97 29.16 11.88
C GLY A 426 -24.52 29.62 12.02
N THR A 427 -24.08 29.70 13.27
CA THR A 427 -22.69 30.04 13.60
C THR A 427 -21.87 28.79 13.85
N ILE A 428 -20.65 28.74 13.31
CA ILE A 428 -19.65 27.71 13.64
C ILE A 428 -19.07 28.03 15.02
N LEU A 429 -19.36 27.15 15.98
CA LEU A 429 -18.97 27.32 17.40
C LEU A 429 -17.94 26.30 17.86
N ASP A 430 -18.01 25.06 17.37
CA ASP A 430 -16.97 24.04 17.57
C ASP A 430 -16.18 23.87 16.27
N TYR A 431 -14.87 23.94 16.39
CA TYR A 431 -13.94 23.85 15.27
C TYR A 431 -12.72 23.02 15.67
N GLN A 432 -12.55 21.88 15.00
CA GLN A 432 -11.57 20.87 15.39
C GLN A 432 -10.72 20.40 14.21
N ASP A 433 -9.44 20.18 14.48
CA ASP A 433 -8.56 19.40 13.61
C ASP A 433 -8.70 17.92 13.98
N GLN A 434 -9.10 17.12 13.01
CA GLN A 434 -9.18 15.66 13.07
C GLN A 434 -8.39 15.03 11.91
N SER A 435 -7.54 15.82 11.24
CA SER A 435 -6.64 15.32 10.21
C SER A 435 -5.46 14.56 10.81
N CYS A 436 -4.96 13.58 10.06
CA CYS A 436 -3.80 12.78 10.43
C CYS A 436 -2.60 13.28 9.64
N GLU A 437 -1.62 13.88 10.33
CA GLU A 437 -0.32 14.33 9.78
C GLU A 437 0.49 13.18 9.14
#